data_AF-A0A5B2VZ51-F1
#
_entry.id   AF-A0A5B2VZ51-F1
#
_cell.length_a   1.000
_cell.length_b   1.000
_cell.length_c   1.000
_cell.angle_alpha   90.00
_cell.angle_beta   90.00
_cell.angle_gamma   90.00
#
_symmetry.space_group_name_H-M   'P 1'
#
loop_
_entity.id
_entity.type
_entity.pdbx_description
1 polymer ?
#
loop_
_entity_poly.entity_id
_entity_poly.type
_entity_poly.pdbx_seq_one_letter_code
_entity_poly.pdbx_strand_id
1 'polypeptide(L)' 'AGLAPWDGVRWVAVAASPEATHAADITDTLDRAVDSLREHRAYLAALGGTMAEPEPFLRGMAESTGERFGGRLA' A
#
# COMPACT_ATOMS: atom_id res chain seq x y z
N ALA A 1 -26.03 -17.08 20.09
CA ALA A 1 -26.25 -15.62 20.10
C ALA A 1 -25.02 -14.95 19.49
N GLY A 2 -25.17 -13.84 18.77
CA GLY A 2 -24.06 -13.11 18.12
C GLY A 2 -23.31 -12.17 19.05
N LEU A 3 -22.24 -11.56 18.55
CA LEU A 3 -21.50 -10.48 19.24
C LEU A 3 -22.34 -9.19 19.28
N ALA A 4 -22.10 -8.35 20.29
CA ALA A 4 -22.70 -7.02 20.37
C ALA A 4 -22.16 -6.11 19.24
N PRO A 5 -22.97 -5.16 18.72
CA PRO A 5 -22.49 -4.17 17.76
C PRO A 5 -21.33 -3.35 18.30
N TRP A 6 -20.37 -3.01 17.42
CA TRP A 6 -19.24 -2.13 17.74
C TRP A 6 -19.38 -0.80 17.01
N ASP A 7 -19.43 0.30 17.77
CA ASP A 7 -19.59 1.67 17.28
C ASP A 7 -18.30 2.52 17.41
N GLY A 8 -17.18 1.90 17.78
CA GLY A 8 -15.92 2.60 18.05
C GLY A 8 -15.13 3.05 16.81
N VAL A 9 -15.63 2.85 15.59
CA VAL A 9 -14.94 3.30 14.37
C VAL A 9 -15.08 4.82 14.24
N ARG A 10 -13.96 5.54 14.34
CA ARG A 10 -13.93 7.00 14.23
C ARG A 10 -13.52 7.52 12.86
N TRP A 11 -12.76 6.72 12.10
CA TRP A 11 -12.19 7.11 10.81
C TRP A 11 -12.13 5.91 9.88
N VAL A 12 -12.20 6.19 8.57
CA VAL A 12 -11.97 5.23 7.49
C VAL A 12 -10.90 5.81 6.59
N ALA A 13 -9.83 5.05 6.35
CA ALA A 13 -8.82 5.36 5.35
C ALA A 13 -9.10 4.53 4.09
N VAL A 14 -9.20 5.20 2.94
CA VAL A 14 -9.44 4.54 1.65
C VAL A 14 -8.13 4.51 0.87
N ALA A 15 -7.55 3.33 0.72
CA ALA A 15 -6.33 3.13 -0.04
C ALA A 15 -6.57 3.39 -1.54
N ALA A 16 -5.58 3.98 -2.23
CA ALA A 16 -5.59 4.25 -3.67
C ALA A 16 -6.79 5.09 -4.19
N SER A 17 -7.38 5.94 -3.35
CA SER A 17 -8.40 6.90 -3.80
C SER A 17 -7.77 7.94 -4.73
N PRO A 18 -8.41 8.30 -5.87
CA PRO A 18 -7.95 9.42 -6.70
C PRO A 18 -8.07 10.77 -5.96
N GLU A 19 -8.96 10.85 -4.96
CA GLU A 19 -9.19 12.02 -4.11
C GLU A 19 -8.47 11.87 -2.75
N ALA A 20 -7.22 11.39 -2.75
CA ALA A 20 -6.45 11.15 -1.53
C ALA A 20 -6.19 12.47 -0.77
N THR A 21 -6.51 12.47 0.54
CA THR A 21 -6.35 13.65 1.43
C THR A 21 -5.23 13.50 2.46
N HIS A 22 -4.72 12.28 2.66
CA HIS A 22 -3.70 11.96 3.66
C HIS A 22 -2.68 10.99 3.06
N ALA A 23 -1.48 10.96 3.64
CA ALA A 23 -0.40 10.04 3.29
C ALA A 23 0.33 9.60 4.57
N ALA A 24 1.00 8.44 4.53
CA ALA A 24 1.77 7.92 5.64
C ALA A 24 3.21 7.68 5.17
N ASP A 25 4.20 8.15 5.93
CA ASP A 25 5.60 7.92 5.59
C ASP A 25 5.95 6.44 5.79
N ILE A 26 6.39 5.79 4.71
CA ILE A 26 6.78 4.38 4.71
C ILE A 26 8.26 4.18 4.40
N THR A 27 9.08 5.24 4.44
CA THR A 27 10.50 5.20 4.05
C THR A 27 11.25 4.05 4.72
N ASP A 28 11.02 3.83 6.01
CA ASP A 28 11.69 2.78 6.80
C ASP A 28 11.04 1.38 6.69
N THR A 29 9.91 1.27 5.98
CA THR A 29 9.10 0.03 5.93
C THR A 29 8.81 -0.50 4.53
N LEU A 30 9.21 0.22 3.47
CA LEU A 30 8.99 -0.18 2.10
C LEU A 30 9.55 -1.58 1.82
N ASP A 31 10.77 -1.88 2.26
CA ASP A 31 11.41 -3.18 2.01
C ASP A 31 10.59 -4.34 2.60
N ARG A 32 10.02 -4.15 3.79
CA ARG A 32 9.12 -5.13 4.41
C ARG A 32 7.82 -5.32 3.64
N ALA A 33 7.28 -4.26 3.03
CA ALA A 33 6.10 -4.35 2.18
C ALA A 33 6.41 -5.08 0.87
N VAL A 34 7.59 -4.85 0.29
CA VAL A 34 8.09 -5.59 -0.88
C VAL A 34 8.20 -7.08 -0.57
N ASP A 35 8.82 -7.45 0.55
CA ASP A 35 8.92 -8.85 0.96
C ASP A 35 7.55 -9.46 1.24
N SER A 36 6.63 -8.71 1.89
CA SER A 36 5.26 -9.16 2.07
C SER A 36 4.56 -9.43 0.74
N LEU A 37 4.73 -8.56 -0.28
CA LEU A 37 4.11 -8.75 -1.58
C LEU A 37 4.74 -9.93 -2.35
N ARG A 38 6.06 -10.15 -2.21
CA ARG A 38 6.76 -11.32 -2.80
C ARG A 38 6.18 -12.65 -2.33
N GLU A 39 5.60 -12.73 -1.13
CA GLU A 39 4.96 -13.97 -0.65
C GLU A 39 3.69 -14.34 -1.43
N HIS A 40 3.12 -13.43 -2.24
CA HIS A 40 2.01 -13.72 -3.16
C HIS A 40 2.48 -14.45 -4.45
N ARG A 41 3.35 -15.47 -4.31
CA ARG A 41 4.12 -16.07 -5.41
C ARG A 41 3.27 -16.57 -6.58
N ALA A 42 2.22 -17.34 -6.31
CA ALA A 42 1.37 -17.90 -7.37
C ALA A 42 0.62 -16.81 -8.15
N TYR A 43 0.20 -15.75 -7.46
CA TYR A 43 -0.47 -14.61 -8.08
C TYR A 43 0.49 -13.84 -8.98
N LEU A 44 1.68 -13.49 -8.47
CA LEU A 44 2.69 -12.75 -9.23
C LEU A 44 3.16 -13.55 -10.45
N ALA A 45 3.36 -14.86 -10.30
CA ALA A 45 3.74 -15.75 -11.40
C ALA A 45 2.67 -15.80 -12.51
N ALA A 46 1.39 -15.77 -12.14
CA ALA A 46 0.28 -15.76 -13.10
C ALA A 46 0.06 -14.38 -13.74
N LEU A 47 0.32 -13.29 -13.00
CA LEU A 47 0.16 -11.92 -13.49
C LEU A 47 1.19 -11.60 -14.59
N GLY A 48 2.47 -11.93 -14.34
CA GLY A 48 3.57 -11.65 -15.25
C GLY A 48 3.81 -10.15 -15.55
N GLY A 49 4.81 -9.88 -16.40
CA GLY A 49 5.15 -8.53 -16.82
C GLY A 49 5.70 -7.65 -15.70
N THR A 50 5.85 -6.35 -15.97
CA THR A 50 6.47 -5.38 -15.03
C THR A 50 5.64 -5.16 -13.77
N MET A 51 4.33 -5.36 -13.84
CA MET A 51 3.43 -5.24 -12.69
C MET A 51 3.56 -6.41 -11.70
N ALA A 52 4.17 -7.52 -12.11
CA ALA A 52 4.45 -8.64 -11.22
C ALA A 52 5.74 -8.47 -10.40
N GLU A 53 6.55 -7.44 -10.69
CA GLU A 53 7.79 -7.16 -9.96
C GLU A 53 7.50 -6.27 -8.74
N PRO A 54 7.54 -6.81 -7.50
CA PRO A 54 7.01 -6.11 -6.33
C PRO A 54 7.78 -4.83 -5.97
N GLU A 55 9.11 -4.86 -6.10
CA GLU A 55 9.96 -3.73 -5.73
C GLU A 55 9.72 -2.49 -6.62
N PRO A 56 9.93 -2.55 -7.96
CA PRO A 56 9.71 -1.37 -8.80
C PRO A 56 8.25 -0.91 -8.79
N PHE A 57 7.30 -1.84 -8.67
CA PHE A 57 5.88 -1.49 -8.56
C PHE A 57 5.58 -0.68 -7.29
N LEU A 58 5.93 -1.19 -6.12
CA LEU A 58 5.63 -0.51 -4.85
C LEU A 58 6.45 0.77 -4.68
N ARG A 59 7.73 0.78 -5.09
CA ARG A 59 8.57 1.97 -5.03
C ARG A 59 8.00 3.09 -5.90
N GLY A 60 7.61 2.80 -7.14
CA GLY A 60 7.04 3.82 -8.03
C GLY A 60 5.73 4.41 -7.51
N MET A 61 4.86 3.56 -6.93
CA MET A 61 3.63 4.03 -6.26
C MET A 61 3.96 4.95 -5.07
N ALA A 62 4.95 4.57 -4.26
CA ALA A 62 5.33 5.31 -3.07
C ALA A 62 5.97 6.67 -3.41
N GLU A 63 6.80 6.70 -4.45
CA GLU A 63 7.42 7.92 -4.96
C GLU A 63 6.37 8.89 -5.52
N SER A 64 5.41 8.39 -6.31
CA SER A 64 4.35 9.21 -6.90
C SER A 64 3.45 9.88 -5.84
N THR A 65 3.10 9.18 -4.77
CA THR A 65 2.41 9.80 -3.62
C THR A 65 3.32 10.82 -2.92
N GLY A 66 4.60 10.47 -2.78
CA GLY A 66 5.65 11.28 -2.15
C GLY A 66 5.83 12.67 -2.75
N GLU A 67 5.60 12.84 -4.05
CA GLU A 67 5.64 14.13 -4.73
C GLU A 67 4.73 15.18 -4.05
N ARG A 68 3.60 14.75 -3.50
CA ARG A 68 2.64 15.60 -2.76
C ARG A 68 2.83 15.57 -1.25
N PHE A 69 3.86 14.87 -0.75
CA PHE A 69 4.13 14.66 0.68
C PHE A 69 5.57 14.99 1.09
N GLY A 70 6.22 15.90 0.35
CA GLY A 70 7.56 16.41 0.65
C GLY A 70 8.70 15.49 0.18
N GLY A 71 8.45 14.65 -0.82
CA GLY A 71 9.46 13.77 -1.43
C GLY A 71 9.79 12.50 -0.65
N ARG A 72 9.05 12.22 0.44
CA ARG A 72 9.17 10.98 1.22
C ARG A 72 8.38 9.86 0.55
N LEU A 73 8.78 8.61 0.75
CA LEU A 73 8.01 7.46 0.27
C LEU A 73 6.70 7.36 1.04
N ALA A 74 5.54 7.32 0.36
CA ALA A 74 4.23 7.36 1.02
C ALA A 74 3.07 6.70 0.26
#